data_AF-A0A0G0PYT7-F1
#
_entry.id   AF-A0A0G0PYT7-F1
#
_cell.length_a   1.000
_cell.length_b   1.000
_cell.length_c   1.000
_cell.angle_alpha   90.00
_cell.angle_beta   90.00
_cell.angle_gamma   90.00
#
_symmetry.space_group_name_H-M   'P 1'
#
loop_
_entity.id
_entity.type
_entity.pdbx_description
1 polymer ?
#
loop_
_entity_poly.entity_id
_entity_poly.type
_entity_poly.pdbx_seq_one_letter_code
_entity_poly.pdbx_strand_id
1 'polypeptide(L)'
;MSGISEIKYIEFFKKKPYLTKPELSLLLGKKGKNLDKKISAMLAKGELVSLKKGLYISQSYLSPEKGRIEEFIANVLYYPSYLSLEYVLWKEGVIPEAVYNYTSVSSKTTRQFTNDLGTFLYRYIKPTLFTGFNYILFSENYRVKIASRAKALFDFLYLRPLGRSDKSVSRILSDLRINWENITSNDLEEFERYTILSKSPKMKLILKILERREL
;
A
#
# COMPACT_ATOMS: atom_id res chain seq x y z
N MET A 1 27.33 -32.51 -9.22
CA MET A 1 27.27 -31.06 -9.56
C MET A 1 26.04 -30.33 -8.97
N SER A 2 25.25 -30.92 -8.06
CA SER A 2 24.00 -30.30 -7.54
C SER A 2 24.17 -29.35 -6.35
N GLY A 3 25.16 -29.57 -5.47
CA GLY A 3 25.24 -28.82 -4.20
C GLY A 3 25.62 -27.33 -4.32
N ILE A 4 26.48 -26.97 -5.28
CA ILE A 4 26.97 -25.57 -5.41
C ILE A 4 25.89 -24.65 -6.01
N SER A 5 25.06 -25.17 -6.92
CA SER A 5 23.93 -24.38 -7.45
C SER A 5 22.85 -24.19 -6.38
N GLU A 6 22.59 -25.22 -5.56
CA GLU A 6 21.60 -25.20 -4.49
C GLU A 6 21.93 -24.19 -3.38
N ILE A 7 23.19 -24.13 -2.93
CA ILE A 7 23.67 -23.14 -1.95
C ILE A 7 23.53 -21.71 -2.50
N LYS A 8 23.86 -21.50 -3.78
CA LYS A 8 23.76 -20.20 -4.44
C LYS A 8 22.31 -19.69 -4.53
N TYR A 9 21.34 -20.59 -4.67
CA TYR A 9 19.91 -20.22 -4.68
C TYR A 9 19.40 -19.77 -3.32
N ILE A 10 19.79 -20.49 -2.27
CA ILE A 10 19.36 -20.19 -0.89
C ILE A 10 19.87 -18.80 -0.49
N GLU A 11 21.11 -18.45 -0.81
CA GLU A 11 21.63 -17.11 -0.54
C GLU A 11 20.91 -16.02 -1.32
N PHE A 12 20.58 -16.27 -2.59
CA PHE A 12 19.87 -15.28 -3.41
C PHE A 12 18.45 -15.03 -2.86
N PHE A 13 17.74 -16.09 -2.47
CA PHE A 13 16.40 -16.00 -1.90
C PHE A 13 16.35 -15.27 -0.55
N LYS A 14 17.46 -15.25 0.19
CA LYS A 14 17.57 -14.46 1.43
C LYS A 14 17.85 -12.98 1.20
N LYS A 15 18.38 -12.59 0.03
CA LYS A 15 18.78 -11.21 -0.26
C LYS A 15 17.71 -10.37 -0.94
N LYS A 16 16.68 -10.99 -1.53
CA LYS A 16 15.69 -10.28 -2.34
C LYS A 16 14.25 -10.43 -1.81
N PRO A 17 13.53 -9.31 -1.59
CA PRO A 17 12.19 -9.34 -1.02
C PRO A 17 11.09 -9.88 -1.94
N TYR A 18 11.35 -9.98 -3.24
CA TYR A 18 10.43 -10.61 -4.18
C TYR A 18 11.18 -11.16 -5.38
N LEU A 19 10.57 -12.11 -6.07
CA LEU A 19 11.11 -12.82 -7.22
C LEU A 19 10.09 -12.77 -8.36
N THR A 20 10.52 -12.34 -9.53
CA THR A 20 9.70 -12.40 -10.74
C THR A 20 9.88 -13.73 -11.45
N LYS A 21 8.90 -14.13 -12.26
CA LYS A 21 9.03 -15.34 -13.09
C LYS A 21 10.27 -15.31 -14.02
N PRO A 22 10.62 -14.20 -14.68
CA PRO A 22 11.89 -14.10 -15.43
C PRO A 22 13.13 -14.32 -14.57
N GLU A 23 13.17 -13.81 -13.34
CA GLU A 23 14.30 -14.03 -12.42
C GLU A 23 14.39 -15.49 -12.00
N LEU A 24 13.26 -16.10 -11.65
CA LEU A 24 13.21 -17.54 -11.37
C LEU A 24 13.64 -18.37 -12.59
N SER A 25 13.32 -17.93 -13.81
CA SER A 25 13.79 -18.57 -15.04
C SER A 25 15.31 -18.56 -15.14
N LEU A 26 15.93 -17.40 -14.90
CA LEU A 26 17.37 -17.20 -14.95
C LEU A 26 18.08 -17.99 -13.85
N LEU A 27 17.58 -17.89 -12.61
CA LEU A 27 18.13 -18.58 -11.45
C LEU A 27 18.06 -20.10 -11.68
N LEU A 28 16.86 -20.64 -11.92
CA LEU A 28 16.65 -22.08 -11.99
C LEU A 28 17.16 -22.71 -13.29
N GLY A 29 17.61 -21.91 -14.27
CA GLY A 29 18.04 -22.39 -15.59
C GLY A 29 16.92 -23.13 -16.35
N LYS A 30 15.66 -22.75 -16.10
CA LYS A 30 14.46 -23.42 -16.67
C LYS A 30 13.60 -22.41 -17.41
N LYS A 31 12.94 -22.87 -18.48
CA LYS A 31 12.02 -22.08 -19.31
C LYS A 31 10.73 -22.85 -19.59
N GLY A 32 9.68 -22.14 -20.03
CA GLY A 32 8.41 -22.72 -20.46
C GLY A 32 7.78 -23.65 -19.41
N LYS A 33 7.20 -24.76 -19.87
CA LYS A 33 6.52 -25.76 -19.02
C LYS A 33 7.41 -26.33 -17.91
N ASN A 34 8.72 -26.45 -18.15
CA ASN A 34 9.67 -26.96 -17.15
C ASN A 34 9.88 -25.98 -16.01
N LEU A 35 9.88 -24.67 -16.29
CA LEU A 35 9.90 -23.64 -15.26
C LEU A 35 8.61 -23.67 -14.45
N ASP A 36 7.47 -23.73 -15.13
CA ASP A 36 6.16 -23.74 -14.48
C ASP A 36 6.01 -24.94 -13.53
N LYS A 37 6.40 -26.14 -13.98
CA LYS A 37 6.41 -27.34 -13.13
C LYS A 37 7.31 -27.18 -11.91
N LYS A 38 8.49 -26.57 -12.06
CA LYS A 38 9.40 -26.33 -10.92
C LYS A 38 8.83 -25.30 -9.95
N ILE A 39 8.27 -24.19 -10.43
CA ILE A 39 7.62 -23.20 -9.58
C ILE A 39 6.45 -23.83 -8.82
N SER A 40 5.58 -24.59 -9.49
CA SER A 40 4.48 -25.29 -8.82
C SER A 40 4.96 -26.26 -7.75
N ALA A 41 6.04 -26.99 -8.00
CA ALA A 41 6.63 -27.87 -6.99
C ALA A 41 7.20 -27.11 -5.78
N MET A 42 7.81 -25.94 -6.00
CA MET A 42 8.33 -25.10 -4.91
C MET A 42 7.20 -24.47 -4.08
N LEU A 43 6.11 -24.05 -4.73
CA LEU A 43 4.89 -23.58 -4.06
C LEU A 43 4.26 -24.70 -3.20
N ALA A 44 4.14 -25.90 -3.76
CA ALA A 44 3.58 -27.06 -3.04
C ALA A 44 4.43 -27.48 -1.83
N LYS A 45 5.73 -27.21 -1.85
CA LYS A 45 6.66 -27.45 -0.74
C LYS A 45 6.74 -26.31 0.27
N GLY A 46 6.09 -25.17 0.01
CA GLY A 46 6.21 -23.98 0.85
C GLY A 46 7.57 -23.28 0.77
N GLU A 47 8.37 -23.54 -0.27
CA GLU A 47 9.64 -22.82 -0.50
C GLU A 47 9.40 -21.42 -1.05
N LEU A 48 8.31 -21.26 -1.82
CA LEU A 48 7.83 -19.99 -2.36
C LEU A 48 6.41 -19.74 -1.89
N VAL A 49 6.06 -18.46 -1.76
CA VAL A 49 4.70 -17.98 -1.59
C VAL A 49 4.32 -17.14 -2.82
N SER A 50 3.12 -17.37 -3.37
CA SER A 50 2.64 -16.62 -4.53
C SER A 50 2.01 -15.30 -4.11
N LEU A 51 2.52 -14.19 -4.64
CA LEU A 51 1.97 -12.86 -4.38
C LEU A 51 0.87 -12.50 -5.40
N LYS A 52 1.15 -12.81 -6.68
CA LYS A 52 0.22 -12.83 -7.82
C LYS A 52 0.87 -13.63 -8.95
N LYS A 53 0.14 -13.88 -10.05
CA LYS A 53 0.70 -14.55 -11.23
C LYS A 53 2.02 -13.89 -11.67
N GLY A 54 3.10 -14.67 -11.63
CA GLY A 54 4.44 -14.24 -12.05
C GLY A 54 5.25 -13.45 -11.02
N LEU A 55 4.74 -13.29 -9.80
CA LEU A 55 5.42 -12.62 -8.69
C LEU A 55 5.33 -13.47 -7.42
N TYR A 56 6.47 -13.71 -6.80
CA TYR A 56 6.62 -14.62 -5.68
C TYR A 56 7.51 -14.01 -4.61
N ILE A 57 7.46 -14.56 -3.41
CA ILE A 57 8.42 -14.30 -2.33
C ILE A 57 8.96 -15.63 -1.83
N SER A 58 10.23 -15.67 -1.44
CA SER A 58 10.79 -16.85 -0.79
C SER A 58 10.26 -16.94 0.64
N GLN A 59 9.87 -18.14 1.07
CA GLN A 59 9.53 -18.38 2.46
C GLN A 59 10.68 -18.01 3.40
N SER A 60 11.94 -18.20 2.95
CA SER A 60 13.13 -17.84 3.72
C SER A 60 13.34 -16.34 3.90
N TYR A 61 12.64 -15.49 3.15
CA TYR A 61 12.71 -14.04 3.27
C TYR A 61 11.63 -13.50 4.23
N LEU A 62 10.56 -14.26 4.45
CA LEU A 62 9.48 -13.83 5.31
C LEU A 62 9.97 -13.78 6.76
N SER A 63 9.87 -12.59 7.35
CA SER A 63 10.05 -12.38 8.79
C SER A 63 8.77 -12.78 9.52
N PRO A 64 8.86 -13.28 10.77
CA PRO A 64 7.68 -13.42 11.63
C PRO A 64 7.07 -12.06 12.00
N GLU A 65 7.83 -10.96 11.91
CA GLU A 65 7.32 -9.61 12.14
C GLU A 65 6.43 -9.16 10.97
N LYS A 66 5.15 -8.91 11.27
CA LYS A 66 4.16 -8.40 10.32
C LYS A 66 4.28 -6.89 10.13
N GLY A 67 3.85 -6.41 8.98
CA GLY A 67 3.75 -5.00 8.62
C GLY A 67 4.77 -4.61 7.56
N ARG A 68 6.06 -4.71 7.87
CA ARG A 68 7.12 -4.13 7.03
C ARG A 68 7.21 -4.78 5.65
N ILE A 69 7.13 -6.11 5.57
CA ILE A 69 7.20 -6.81 4.27
C ILE A 69 5.93 -6.59 3.46
N GLU A 70 4.77 -6.62 4.10
CA GLU A 70 3.48 -6.41 3.46
C GLU A 70 3.33 -4.99 2.90
N GLU A 71 3.80 -3.97 3.63
CA GLU A 71 3.86 -2.59 3.14
C GLU A 71 4.68 -2.45 1.85
N PHE A 72 5.82 -3.16 1.82
CA PHE A 72 6.67 -3.21 0.63
C PHE A 72 6.01 -3.98 -0.51
N ILE A 73 5.42 -5.14 -0.24
CA ILE A 73 4.69 -5.92 -1.23
C ILE A 73 3.48 -5.15 -1.79
N ALA A 74 2.80 -4.32 -0.99
CA ALA A 74 1.73 -3.45 -1.45
C ALA A 74 2.20 -2.50 -2.57
N ASN A 75 3.43 -1.97 -2.46
CA ASN A 75 4.02 -1.10 -3.48
C ASN A 75 4.41 -1.86 -4.77
N VAL A 76 4.83 -3.12 -4.64
CA VAL A 76 5.29 -3.96 -5.75
C VAL A 76 4.12 -4.61 -6.52
N LEU A 77 3.08 -5.04 -5.81
CA LEU A 77 1.93 -5.75 -6.37
C LEU A 77 1.21 -4.94 -7.44
N TYR A 78 1.13 -3.61 -7.29
CA TYR A 78 0.44 -2.76 -8.26
C TYR A 78 1.13 -1.41 -8.43
N TYR A 79 2.15 -1.38 -9.29
CA TYR A 79 2.89 -0.15 -9.59
C TYR A 79 2.24 0.67 -10.73
N PRO A 80 2.22 2.01 -10.66
CA PRO A 80 2.61 2.85 -9.53
C PRO A 80 1.49 2.92 -8.48
N SER A 81 1.87 2.84 -7.21
CA SER A 81 0.98 3.09 -6.07
C SER A 81 1.76 3.57 -4.86
N TYR A 82 1.05 4.02 -3.83
CA TYR A 82 1.57 4.31 -2.50
C TYR A 82 0.50 3.91 -1.45
N LEU A 83 0.94 3.51 -0.27
CA LEU A 83 0.06 3.22 0.86
C LEU A 83 -0.65 4.50 1.32
N SER A 84 -1.95 4.44 1.57
CA SER A 84 -2.78 5.60 1.95
C SER A 84 -4.07 5.11 2.63
N LEU A 85 -5.07 5.99 2.75
CA LEU A 85 -6.43 5.69 3.22
C LEU A 85 -6.45 5.11 4.65
N GLU A 86 -7.36 4.17 4.93
CA GLU A 86 -7.57 3.58 6.25
C GLU A 86 -6.27 3.03 6.85
N TYR A 87 -5.44 2.34 6.05
CA TYR A 87 -4.18 1.76 6.53
C TYR A 87 -3.23 2.80 7.14
N VAL A 88 -3.00 3.91 6.42
CA VAL A 88 -2.10 4.97 6.93
C VAL A 88 -2.76 5.74 8.06
N LEU A 89 -4.06 6.02 7.97
CA LEU A 89 -4.78 6.69 9.06
C LEU A 89 -4.74 5.89 10.36
N TRP A 90 -4.89 4.57 10.30
CA TRP A 90 -4.75 3.69 11.46
C TRP A 90 -3.31 3.67 11.98
N LYS A 91 -2.33 3.51 11.07
CA LYS A 91 -0.90 3.51 11.42
C LYS A 91 -0.45 4.81 12.10
N GLU A 92 -1.05 5.94 11.74
CA GLU A 92 -0.80 7.27 12.30
C GLU A 92 -1.71 7.59 13.51
N GLY A 93 -2.53 6.65 13.98
CA GLY A 93 -3.43 6.83 15.13
C GLY A 93 -4.64 7.73 14.88
N VAL A 94 -4.90 8.14 13.63
CA VAL A 94 -5.99 9.04 13.24
C VAL A 94 -7.35 8.34 13.29
N ILE A 95 -7.40 7.02 13.09
CA ILE A 95 -8.61 6.22 13.30
C ILE A 95 -8.33 5.09 14.29
N PRO A 96 -9.26 4.79 15.22
CA PRO A 96 -9.06 3.77 16.25
C PRO A 96 -9.32 2.34 15.73
N GLU A 97 -10.09 2.19 14.64
CA GLU A 97 -10.42 0.87 14.11
C GLU A 97 -9.19 0.16 13.55
N ALA A 98 -8.96 -1.07 14.01
CA ALA A 98 -7.91 -1.93 13.46
C ALA A 98 -8.17 -2.20 11.97
N VAL A 99 -7.17 -1.91 11.14
CA VAL A 99 -7.23 -2.12 9.70
C VAL A 99 -6.44 -3.36 9.32
N TYR A 100 -7.12 -4.37 8.77
CA TYR A 100 -6.52 -5.62 8.33
C TYR A 100 -6.11 -5.63 6.85
N ASN A 101 -6.48 -4.58 6.11
CA ASN A 101 -6.20 -4.45 4.68
C ASN A 101 -5.10 -3.42 4.43
N TYR A 102 -4.15 -3.73 3.56
CA TYR A 102 -3.17 -2.76 3.08
C TYR A 102 -3.80 -1.92 1.97
N THR A 103 -4.28 -0.73 2.31
CA THR A 103 -4.91 0.19 1.36
C THR A 103 -3.88 1.09 0.69
N SER A 104 -3.95 1.15 -0.63
CA SER A 104 -3.08 1.94 -1.49
C SER A 104 -3.88 2.78 -2.47
N VAL A 105 -3.29 3.86 -2.94
CA VAL A 105 -3.82 4.69 -4.02
C VAL A 105 -2.95 4.51 -5.27
N SER A 106 -3.59 4.47 -6.44
CA SER A 106 -2.92 4.37 -7.75
C SER A 106 -3.52 5.35 -8.76
N SER A 107 -2.73 5.78 -9.73
CA SER A 107 -3.23 6.47 -10.92
C SER A 107 -3.82 5.50 -11.97
N LYS A 108 -3.79 4.19 -11.69
CA LYS A 108 -4.43 3.14 -12.48
C LYS A 108 -5.75 2.69 -11.86
N THR A 109 -6.50 1.85 -12.58
CA THR A 109 -7.83 1.38 -12.16
C THR A 109 -7.84 0.72 -10.78
N THR A 110 -8.97 0.79 -10.11
CA THR A 110 -9.20 0.11 -8.82
C THR A 110 -8.93 -1.39 -8.95
N ARG A 111 -8.25 -1.97 -7.96
CA ARG A 111 -7.87 -3.39 -7.97
C ARG A 111 -7.78 -3.97 -6.56
N GLN A 112 -7.93 -5.28 -6.44
CA GLN A 112 -7.71 -6.03 -5.20
C GLN A 112 -6.83 -7.25 -5.48
N PHE A 113 -5.96 -7.56 -4.52
CA PHE A 113 -5.21 -8.82 -4.47
C PHE A 113 -5.34 -9.41 -3.07
N THR A 114 -5.52 -10.72 -2.99
CA THR A 114 -5.47 -11.47 -1.73
C THR A 114 -4.48 -12.62 -1.92
N ASN A 115 -3.57 -12.77 -0.96
CA ASN A 115 -2.61 -13.86 -0.89
C ASN A 115 -2.30 -14.18 0.59
N ASP A 116 -1.35 -15.07 0.83
CA ASP A 116 -1.02 -15.53 2.19
C ASP A 116 -0.45 -14.43 3.12
N LEU A 117 -0.02 -13.30 2.56
CA LEU A 117 0.45 -12.14 3.33
C LEU A 117 -0.71 -11.20 3.73
N GLY A 118 -1.87 -11.33 3.10
CA GLY A 118 -3.06 -10.54 3.43
C GLY A 118 -3.79 -10.01 2.20
N THR A 119 -4.63 -9.00 2.45
CA THR A 119 -5.45 -8.34 1.42
C THR A 119 -4.92 -6.94 1.12
N PHE A 120 -4.71 -6.69 -0.17
CA PHE A 120 -4.17 -5.45 -0.71
C PHE A 120 -5.23 -4.78 -1.59
N LEU A 121 -5.64 -3.58 -1.20
CA LEU A 121 -6.71 -2.83 -1.86
C LEU A 121 -6.13 -1.59 -2.53
N TYR A 122 -6.49 -1.36 -3.79
CA TYR A 122 -6.00 -0.24 -4.59
C TYR A 122 -7.16 0.58 -5.09
N ARG A 123 -7.16 1.88 -4.79
CA ARG A 123 -8.18 2.81 -5.30
C ARG A 123 -7.58 3.76 -6.32
N TYR A 124 -8.32 4.00 -7.39
CA TYR A 124 -7.95 4.99 -8.40
C TYR A 124 -8.04 6.41 -7.82
N ILE A 125 -7.02 7.23 -8.10
CA ILE A 125 -7.06 8.68 -7.95
C ILE A 125 -6.65 9.35 -9.27
N LYS A 126 -7.12 10.58 -9.49
CA LYS A 126 -6.71 11.38 -10.65
C LYS A 126 -5.17 11.52 -10.68
N PRO A 127 -4.52 11.41 -11.85
CA PRO A 127 -3.06 11.56 -11.96
C PRO A 127 -2.52 12.85 -11.34
N THR A 128 -3.26 13.96 -11.44
CA THR A 128 -2.88 15.25 -10.83
C THR A 128 -2.85 15.24 -9.30
N LEU A 129 -3.48 14.25 -8.66
CA LEU A 129 -3.51 14.06 -7.20
C LEU A 129 -2.63 12.89 -6.75
N PHE A 130 -1.88 12.25 -7.67
CA PHE A 130 -0.92 11.19 -7.37
C PHE A 130 0.41 11.80 -6.89
N THR A 131 0.37 12.39 -5.69
CA THR A 131 1.49 13.09 -5.04
C THR A 131 1.39 12.92 -3.51
N GLY A 132 2.20 13.62 -2.72
CA GLY A 132 2.05 13.70 -1.26
C GLY A 132 2.46 12.43 -0.51
N PHE A 133 3.29 11.59 -1.13
CA PHE A 133 3.85 10.40 -0.50
C PHE A 133 5.35 10.57 -0.28
N ASN A 134 5.82 9.99 0.83
CA ASN A 134 7.22 9.93 1.21
C ASN A 134 7.80 8.56 0.86
N TYR A 135 9.13 8.48 0.80
CA TYR A 135 9.85 7.22 0.67
C TYR A 135 10.42 6.81 2.02
N ILE A 136 9.95 5.67 2.55
CA ILE A 136 10.53 5.04 3.74
C ILE A 136 11.48 3.91 3.31
N LEU A 137 12.62 3.79 3.98
CA LEU A 137 13.59 2.74 3.71
C LEU A 137 13.04 1.38 4.17
N PHE A 138 12.87 0.45 3.22
CA PHE A 138 12.53 -0.95 3.53
C PHE A 138 13.79 -1.79 3.76
N SER A 139 14.80 -1.63 2.90
CA SER A 139 16.16 -2.16 3.08
C SER A 139 17.10 -1.34 2.19
N GLU A 140 18.41 -1.64 2.21
CA GLU A 140 19.46 -0.86 1.53
C GLU A 140 19.07 -0.41 0.10
N ASN A 141 18.42 -1.29 -0.67
CA ASN A 141 18.08 -1.05 -2.08
C ASN A 141 16.59 -0.83 -2.35
N TYR A 142 15.75 -0.81 -1.31
CA TYR A 142 14.30 -0.87 -1.46
C TYR A 142 13.61 0.17 -0.59
N ARG A 143 12.62 0.83 -1.17
CA ARG A 143 11.84 1.88 -0.51
C ARG A 143 10.34 1.64 -0.68
N VAL A 144 9.58 2.13 0.27
CA VAL A 144 8.11 2.08 0.31
C VAL A 144 7.59 3.49 0.10
N LYS A 145 6.65 3.67 -0.83
CA LYS A 145 5.87 4.91 -0.92
C LYS A 145 4.69 4.82 0.03
N ILE A 146 4.59 5.80 0.92
CA ILE A 146 3.52 5.93 1.90
C ILE A 146 3.08 7.38 1.98
N ALA A 147 1.79 7.62 2.00
CA ALA A 147 1.20 8.95 2.14
C ALA A 147 1.66 9.60 3.46
N SER A 148 1.82 10.93 3.46
CA SER A 148 1.78 11.67 4.72
C SER A 148 0.42 11.48 5.41
N ARG A 149 0.33 11.78 6.70
CA ARG A 149 -0.93 11.74 7.45
C ARG A 149 -1.99 12.65 6.80
N ALA A 150 -1.61 13.89 6.48
CA ALA A 150 -2.45 14.83 5.73
C ALA A 150 -2.94 14.26 4.39
N LYS A 151 -2.03 13.64 3.61
CA LYS A 151 -2.39 13.06 2.31
C LYS A 151 -3.31 11.86 2.45
N ALA A 152 -3.09 11.01 3.45
CA ALA A 152 -3.95 9.87 3.74
C ALA A 152 -5.37 10.32 4.10
N LEU A 153 -5.50 11.35 4.94
CA LEU A 153 -6.78 11.95 5.30
C LEU A 153 -7.47 12.55 4.07
N PHE A 154 -6.73 13.29 3.25
CA PHE A 154 -7.23 13.83 1.98
C PHE A 154 -7.76 12.72 1.07
N ASP A 155 -6.98 11.66 0.83
CA ASP A 155 -7.37 10.56 -0.05
C ASP A 155 -8.61 9.84 0.44
N PHE A 156 -8.66 9.59 1.75
CA PHE A 156 -9.77 8.93 2.41
C PHE A 156 -11.08 9.70 2.20
N LEU A 157 -11.09 11.00 2.46
CA LEU A 157 -12.26 11.86 2.30
C LEU A 157 -12.59 12.16 0.82
N TYR A 158 -11.56 12.31 -0.02
CA TYR A 158 -11.72 12.57 -1.45
C TYR A 158 -12.37 11.39 -2.17
N LEU A 159 -11.99 10.16 -1.83
CA LEU A 159 -12.53 8.96 -2.48
C LEU A 159 -13.80 8.42 -1.80
N ARG A 160 -14.20 8.95 -0.65
CA ARG A 160 -15.47 8.60 0.01
C ARG A 160 -16.65 9.32 -0.64
N PRO A 161 -17.79 8.63 -0.86
CA PRO A 161 -19.04 9.31 -1.18
C PRO A 161 -19.48 10.10 0.05
N LEU A 162 -19.46 11.42 -0.06
CA LEU A 162 -19.96 12.32 0.99
C LEU A 162 -21.16 13.09 0.44
N GLY A 163 -22.01 13.57 1.35
CA GLY A 163 -23.12 14.44 0.99
C GLY A 163 -22.67 15.75 0.36
N ARG A 164 -23.64 16.51 -0.19
CA ARG A 164 -23.37 17.81 -0.83
C ARG A 164 -23.68 19.02 0.06
N SER A 165 -24.32 18.81 1.21
CA SER A 165 -24.69 19.87 2.15
C SER A 165 -23.78 19.88 3.37
N ASP A 166 -23.58 21.06 3.95
CA ASP A 166 -22.78 21.28 5.16
C ASP A 166 -23.22 20.34 6.31
N LYS A 167 -24.53 20.29 6.57
CA LYS A 167 -25.13 19.41 7.58
C LYS A 167 -24.88 17.92 7.31
N SER A 168 -24.93 17.48 6.05
CA SER A 168 -24.69 16.08 5.71
C SER A 168 -23.22 15.70 5.84
N VAL A 169 -22.31 16.56 5.39
CA VAL A 169 -20.87 16.32 5.48
C VAL A 169 -20.44 16.34 6.94
N SER A 170 -20.90 17.33 7.72
CA SER A 170 -20.59 17.44 9.14
C SER A 170 -21.00 16.20 9.93
N ARG A 171 -22.18 15.64 9.65
CA ARG A 171 -22.64 14.38 10.27
C ARG A 171 -21.70 13.22 9.94
N ILE A 172 -21.40 13.02 8.65
CA ILE A 172 -20.51 11.94 8.22
C ILE A 172 -19.13 12.09 8.87
N LEU A 173 -18.56 13.30 8.89
CA LEU A 173 -17.27 13.55 9.54
C LEU A 173 -17.27 13.22 11.03
N SER A 174 -18.38 13.48 11.74
CA SER A 174 -18.53 13.07 13.14
C SER A 174 -18.63 11.55 13.30
N ASP A 175 -19.25 10.85 12.35
CA ASP A 175 -19.41 9.39 12.39
C ASP A 175 -18.11 8.64 12.06
N LEU A 176 -17.13 9.28 11.42
CA LEU A 176 -15.87 8.66 11.00
C LEU A 176 -14.89 8.36 12.14
N ARG A 177 -15.23 8.72 13.39
CA ARG A 177 -14.40 8.47 14.59
C ARG A 177 -12.93 8.87 14.40
N ILE A 178 -12.71 9.99 13.73
CA ILE A 178 -11.37 10.55 13.51
C ILE A 178 -10.90 11.17 14.82
N ASN A 179 -9.72 10.75 15.28
CA ASN A 179 -8.97 11.33 16.39
C ASN A 179 -8.29 12.60 15.89
N TRP A 180 -9.04 13.70 15.89
CA TRP A 180 -8.56 14.97 15.34
C TRP A 180 -7.38 15.55 16.12
N GLU A 181 -7.20 15.16 17.38
CA GLU A 181 -6.05 15.50 18.22
C GLU A 181 -4.70 15.00 17.65
N ASN A 182 -4.72 14.00 16.77
CA ASN A 182 -3.53 13.49 16.09
C ASN A 182 -3.22 14.22 14.77
N ILE A 183 -4.07 15.15 14.36
CA ILE A 183 -3.89 16.00 13.18
C ILE A 183 -3.26 17.31 13.62
N THR A 184 -2.07 17.59 13.12
CA THR A 184 -1.34 18.84 13.45
C THR A 184 -1.76 20.00 12.54
N SER A 185 -1.40 21.23 12.92
CA SER A 185 -1.58 22.40 12.05
C SER A 185 -0.85 22.23 10.70
N ASN A 186 0.35 21.65 10.71
CA ASN A 186 1.10 21.35 9.48
C ASN A 186 0.35 20.34 8.59
N ASP A 187 -0.32 19.36 9.19
CA ASP A 187 -1.15 18.40 8.45
C ASP A 187 -2.34 19.11 7.77
N LEU A 188 -2.97 20.08 8.44
CA LEU A 188 -4.07 20.87 7.89
C LEU A 188 -3.62 21.78 6.75
N GLU A 189 -2.48 22.46 6.89
CA GLU A 189 -1.88 23.25 5.82
C GLU A 189 -1.57 22.39 4.59
N GLU A 190 -1.05 21.18 4.80
CA GLU A 190 -0.81 20.24 3.71
C GLU A 190 -2.12 19.76 3.06
N PHE A 191 -3.13 19.45 3.87
CA PHE A 191 -4.46 19.05 3.40
C PHE A 191 -5.12 20.14 2.55
N GLU A 192 -4.97 21.41 2.93
CA GLU A 192 -5.45 22.56 2.17
C GLU A 192 -4.81 22.60 0.77
N ARG A 193 -3.49 22.38 0.65
CA ARG A 193 -2.80 22.34 -0.66
C ARG A 193 -3.44 21.30 -1.59
N TYR A 194 -3.76 20.10 -1.10
CA TYR A 194 -4.44 19.08 -1.90
C TYR A 194 -5.88 19.46 -2.24
N THR A 195 -6.59 20.13 -1.32
CA THR A 195 -7.94 20.63 -1.55
C THR A 195 -7.96 21.64 -2.69
N ILE A 196 -7.03 22.60 -2.72
CA ILE A 196 -6.85 23.57 -3.81
C ILE A 196 -6.55 22.84 -5.12
N LEU A 197 -5.56 21.94 -5.11
CA LEU A 197 -5.12 21.16 -6.27
C LEU A 197 -6.26 20.33 -6.88
N SER A 198 -7.14 19.77 -6.04
CA SER A 198 -8.25 18.92 -6.48
C SER A 198 -9.35 19.66 -7.22
N LYS A 199 -9.47 20.98 -6.99
CA LYS A 199 -10.59 21.83 -7.44
C LYS A 199 -11.97 21.27 -7.08
N SER A 200 -12.05 20.38 -6.08
CA SER A 200 -13.28 19.69 -5.69
C SER A 200 -14.12 20.55 -4.75
N PRO A 201 -15.36 20.94 -5.13
CA PRO A 201 -16.25 21.69 -4.23
C PRO A 201 -16.51 20.95 -2.92
N LYS A 202 -16.59 19.61 -2.98
CA LYS A 202 -16.70 18.74 -1.81
C LYS A 202 -15.54 18.93 -0.85
N MET A 203 -14.31 18.93 -1.35
CA MET A 203 -13.12 19.07 -0.49
C MET A 203 -13.02 20.48 0.10
N LYS A 204 -13.40 21.51 -0.67
CA LYS A 204 -13.49 22.89 -0.15
C LYS A 204 -14.48 23.01 1.00
N LEU A 205 -15.65 22.35 0.88
CA LEU A 205 -16.62 22.32 1.97
C LEU A 205 -16.08 21.62 3.21
N ILE A 206 -15.38 20.48 3.03
CA ILE A 206 -14.74 19.75 4.14
C ILE A 206 -13.72 20.64 4.84
N LEU A 207 -12.81 21.29 4.10
CA LEU A 207 -11.81 22.18 4.67
C LEU A 207 -12.47 23.26 5.54
N LYS A 208 -13.51 23.92 5.03
CA LYS A 208 -14.29 24.92 5.79
C LYS A 208 -14.90 24.37 7.07
N ILE A 209 -15.35 23.11 7.07
CA ILE A 209 -15.90 22.45 8.27
C ILE A 209 -14.78 22.17 9.28
N LEU A 210 -13.60 21.76 8.81
CA LEU A 210 -12.45 21.49 9.68
C LEU A 210 -11.91 22.77 10.33
N GLU A 211 -11.82 23.87 9.57
CA GLU A 211 -11.40 25.19 10.08
C GLU A 211 -12.33 25.72 11.19
N ARG A 212 -13.64 25.40 11.10
CA ARG A 212 -14.63 25.79 12.11
C ARG A 212 -14.60 24.94 13.37
N ARG A 213 -13.95 23.77 13.34
CA ARG A 213 -14.00 22.81 14.45
C ARG A 213 -13.06 23.16 15.61
N GLU A 214 -12.32 24.27 15.54
CA GLU A 214 -11.31 24.66 16.55
C GLU A 214 -10.47 23.44 16.98
N LEU A 215 -9.83 22.80 15.99
CA LEU A 215 -8.94 21.65 16.18
C LEU A 215 -7.68 22.03 16.96
#